data_AF-A0A7S1H4Q6-F1
#
_entry.id   AF-A0A7S1H4Q6-F1
#
_cell.length_a   1.000
_cell.length_b   1.000
_cell.length_c   1.000
_cell.angle_alpha   90.00
_cell.angle_beta   90.00
_cell.angle_gamma   90.00
#
_symmetry.space_group_name_H-M   'P 1'
#
loop_
_entity.id
_entity.type
_entity.pdbx_description
1 polymer ?
#
loop_
_entity_poly.entity_id
_entity_poly.type
_entity_poly.pdbx_seq_one_letter_code
_entity_poly.pdbx_strand_id
1 'polypeptide(L)'
;RDIARTVLKSPGALVSKRVRNSVKEPFLDKINDGGLPMLNDLLLRFGAPGIEFVLEICADRSRHPVIFHCTAGKDRTGMITAIISSLCGVPDEEIVQDYMLSANVYAEMNDHKAMVGALSQRNLNPKTFLGAPPQVMRDTLEAIREEYGSVEDYMTWIGFGPEKQEKLKRALTED
;
A
#
# COMPACT_ATOMS: atom_id res chain seq x y z
N ARG A 1 -13.60 19.74 -0.97
CA ARG A 1 -12.77 18.65 -1.53
C ARG A 1 -11.30 19.08 -1.70
N ASP A 2 -11.02 20.32 -2.13
CA ASP A 2 -9.63 20.78 -2.32
C ASP A 2 -8.81 21.05 -1.05
N ILE A 3 -9.42 21.58 0.01
CA ILE A 3 -8.70 21.91 1.26
C ILE A 3 -8.10 20.66 1.90
N ALA A 4 -8.84 19.55 1.95
CA ALA A 4 -8.35 18.28 2.50
C ALA A 4 -7.15 17.75 1.71
N ARG A 5 -7.20 17.83 0.37
CA ARG A 5 -6.11 17.41 -0.53
C ARG A 5 -4.87 18.27 -0.34
N THR A 6 -5.03 19.58 -0.20
CA THR A 6 -3.93 20.53 0.04
C THR A 6 -3.30 20.34 1.42
N VAL A 7 -4.11 20.10 2.46
CA VAL A 7 -3.62 19.81 3.82
C VAL A 7 -2.86 18.46 3.87
N LEU A 8 -3.31 17.46 3.12
CA LEU A 8 -2.64 16.16 3.00
C LEU A 8 -1.30 16.25 2.22
N LYS A 9 -1.24 17.06 1.16
CA LYS A 9 -0.05 17.20 0.30
C LYS A 9 1.01 18.18 0.82
N SER A 10 0.70 19.05 1.78
CA SER A 10 1.66 20.02 2.32
C SER A 10 1.56 20.14 3.85
N PRO A 11 2.09 19.16 4.60
CA PRO A 11 1.89 19.06 6.05
C PRO A 11 2.59 20.16 6.87
N GLY A 12 3.55 20.89 6.27
CA GLY A 12 4.52 21.70 7.01
C GLY A 12 4.36 23.22 6.92
N ALA A 13 4.01 23.80 5.77
CA ALA A 13 4.33 25.21 5.50
C ALA A 13 3.16 26.22 5.56
N LEU A 14 1.91 25.79 5.38
CA LEU A 14 0.80 26.72 5.07
C LEU A 14 -0.39 26.70 6.03
N VAL A 15 -0.42 25.80 7.03
CA VAL A 15 -1.64 25.53 7.82
C VAL A 15 -1.35 25.42 9.31
N SER A 16 -2.07 26.20 10.12
CA SER A 16 -1.93 26.21 11.59
C SER A 16 -2.20 24.82 12.18
N LYS A 17 -1.56 24.50 13.32
CA LYS A 17 -1.75 23.21 14.03
C LYS A 17 -3.23 22.94 14.33
N ARG A 18 -3.99 23.99 14.68
CA ARG A 18 -5.43 23.91 14.97
C ARG A 18 -6.23 23.48 13.74
N VAL A 19 -5.98 24.10 12.59
CA VAL A 19 -6.66 23.79 11.32
C VAL A 19 -6.28 22.40 10.82
N ARG A 20 -5.01 22.00 10.99
CA ARG A 20 -4.59 20.60 10.71
C ARG A 20 -5.36 19.61 11.58
N ASN A 21 -5.47 19.85 12.88
CA ASN A 21 -6.18 18.95 13.79
C ASN A 21 -7.68 18.87 13.47
N SER A 22 -8.35 19.98 13.16
CA SER A 22 -9.78 19.99 12.82
C SER A 22 -10.12 19.25 11.52
N VAL A 23 -9.15 19.08 10.61
CA VAL A 23 -9.31 18.28 9.39
C VAL A 23 -8.86 16.83 9.62
N LYS A 24 -7.82 16.62 10.43
CA LYS A 24 -7.20 15.32 10.66
C LYS A 24 -8.11 14.37 11.44
N GLU A 25 -8.76 14.83 12.50
CA GLU A 25 -9.60 13.94 13.33
C GLU A 25 -10.78 13.35 12.53
N PRO A 26 -11.64 14.13 11.84
CA PRO A 26 -12.73 13.56 11.05
C PRO A 26 -12.26 12.67 9.89
N PHE A 27 -11.04 12.87 9.41
CA PHE A 27 -10.44 12.03 8.38
C PHE A 27 -9.98 10.68 8.97
N LEU A 28 -9.38 10.68 10.16
CA LEU A 28 -8.98 9.46 10.85
C LEU A 28 -10.18 8.63 11.30
N ASP A 29 -11.26 9.28 11.72
CA ASP A 29 -12.53 8.58 12.03
C ASP A 29 -13.04 7.84 10.79
N LYS A 30 -13.06 8.50 9.63
CA LYS A 30 -13.43 7.85 8.36
C LYS A 30 -12.51 6.70 7.97
N ILE A 31 -11.21 6.81 8.23
CA ILE A 31 -10.26 5.71 8.00
C ILE A 31 -10.56 4.55 8.94
N ASN A 32 -10.83 4.81 10.23
CA ASN A 32 -11.16 3.78 11.20
C ASN A 32 -12.47 3.06 10.83
N ASP A 33 -13.49 3.80 10.39
CA ASP A 33 -14.78 3.24 9.95
C ASP A 33 -14.63 2.43 8.65
N GLY A 34 -13.82 2.92 7.71
CA GLY A 34 -13.56 2.24 6.44
C GLY A 34 -12.55 1.09 6.51
N GLY A 35 -11.82 0.97 7.61
CA GLY A 35 -10.86 -0.10 7.89
C GLY A 35 -9.75 -0.26 6.86
N LEU A 36 -9.25 -1.50 6.73
CA LEU A 36 -8.19 -1.86 5.79
C LEU A 36 -8.55 -1.65 4.31
N PRO A 37 -9.79 -1.93 3.83
CA PRO A 37 -10.16 -1.63 2.44
C PRO A 37 -10.02 -0.15 2.09
N MET A 38 -10.52 0.76 2.95
CA MET A 38 -10.34 2.20 2.77
C MET A 38 -8.87 2.60 2.78
N LEU A 39 -8.06 2.00 3.67
CA LEU A 39 -6.63 2.26 3.69
C LEU A 39 -5.98 1.87 2.36
N ASN A 40 -6.31 0.71 1.80
CA ASN A 40 -5.75 0.26 0.53
C ASN A 40 -6.19 1.15 -0.65
N ASP A 41 -7.46 1.55 -0.72
CA ASP A 41 -7.91 2.53 -1.72
C ASP A 41 -7.10 3.84 -1.65
N LEU A 42 -6.88 4.36 -0.43
CA LEU A 42 -6.05 5.55 -0.24
C LEU A 42 -4.59 5.33 -0.67
N LEU A 43 -4.03 4.15 -0.40
CA LEU A 43 -2.66 3.81 -0.83
C LEU A 43 -2.55 3.74 -2.35
N LEU A 44 -3.52 3.15 -3.05
CA LEU A 44 -3.53 3.11 -4.52
C LEU A 44 -3.63 4.52 -5.13
N ARG A 45 -4.50 5.37 -4.59
CA ARG A 45 -4.74 6.71 -5.14
C ARG A 45 -3.64 7.71 -4.81
N PHE A 46 -3.11 7.68 -3.59
CA PHE A 46 -2.18 8.70 -3.09
C PHE A 46 -0.73 8.21 -2.97
N GLY A 47 -0.51 6.89 -2.97
CA GLY A 47 0.79 6.25 -2.93
C GLY A 47 1.43 6.04 -4.31
N ALA A 48 0.73 6.36 -5.40
CA ALA A 48 1.18 6.14 -6.78
C ALA A 48 2.66 6.54 -7.06
N PRO A 49 3.16 7.73 -6.65
CA PRO A 49 4.58 8.07 -6.88
C PRO A 49 5.56 7.16 -6.14
N GLY A 50 5.18 6.66 -4.96
CA GLY A 50 5.98 5.72 -4.19
C GLY A 50 5.97 4.32 -4.79
N ILE A 51 4.81 3.87 -5.31
CA ILE A 51 4.68 2.60 -6.03
C ILE A 51 5.56 2.62 -7.28
N GLU A 52 5.43 3.66 -8.11
CA GLU A 52 6.25 3.82 -9.33
C GLU A 52 7.75 3.80 -8.99
N PHE A 53 8.18 4.57 -7.98
CA PHE A 53 9.58 4.64 -7.58
C PHE A 53 10.17 3.28 -7.17
N VAL A 54 9.42 2.48 -6.40
CA VAL A 54 9.90 1.15 -5.99
C VAL A 54 9.98 0.20 -7.18
N LEU A 55 8.98 0.20 -8.08
CA LEU A 55 8.98 -0.66 -9.25
C LEU A 55 10.11 -0.29 -10.25
N GLU A 56 10.47 0.99 -10.39
CA GLU A 56 11.64 1.41 -11.15
C GLU A 56 12.95 0.83 -10.59
N ILE A 57 13.10 0.82 -9.26
CA ILE A 57 14.26 0.20 -8.61
C ILE A 57 14.28 -1.31 -8.86
N CYS A 58 13.12 -1.98 -8.74
CA CYS A 58 13.01 -3.41 -8.98
C CYS A 58 13.27 -3.79 -10.45
N ALA A 59 12.94 -2.91 -11.41
CA ALA A 59 13.19 -3.15 -12.83
C ALA A 59 14.67 -3.00 -13.23
N ASP A 60 15.51 -2.40 -12.39
CA ASP A 60 16.94 -2.22 -12.63
C ASP A 60 17.75 -3.37 -12.03
N ARG A 61 18.08 -4.38 -12.85
CA ARG A 61 18.90 -5.55 -12.46
C ARG A 61 20.26 -5.16 -11.82
N SER A 62 20.81 -3.96 -12.11
CA SER A 62 22.07 -3.52 -11.49
C SER A 62 21.93 -3.18 -10.00
N ARG A 63 20.69 -3.01 -9.51
CA ARG A 63 20.37 -2.71 -8.11
C ARG A 63 20.00 -3.95 -7.30
N HIS A 64 19.99 -5.12 -7.92
CA HIS A 64 19.60 -6.35 -7.24
C HIS A 64 20.73 -6.87 -6.33
N PRO A 65 20.40 -7.47 -5.17
CA PRO A 65 19.04 -7.72 -4.64
C PRO A 65 18.39 -6.46 -4.03
N VAL A 66 17.06 -6.36 -4.13
CA VAL A 66 16.28 -5.22 -3.61
C VAL A 66 15.45 -5.66 -2.40
N ILE A 67 15.50 -4.87 -1.32
CA ILE A 67 14.59 -4.98 -0.18
C ILE A 67 13.86 -3.66 -0.03
N PHE A 68 12.53 -3.72 0.07
CA PHE A 68 11.69 -2.58 0.44
C PHE A 68 10.77 -2.97 1.61
N HIS A 69 10.55 -2.03 2.52
CA HIS A 69 9.70 -2.28 3.67
C HIS A 69 8.93 -1.03 4.06
N CYS A 70 7.81 -1.23 4.75
CA CYS A 70 7.11 -0.18 5.48
C CYS A 70 7.39 -0.32 6.98
N THR A 71 6.60 0.32 7.84
CA THR A 71 6.77 0.16 9.31
C THR A 71 6.54 -1.27 9.74
N ALA A 72 5.53 -1.91 9.15
CA ALA A 72 4.98 -3.16 9.65
C ALA A 72 5.16 -4.31 8.65
N GLY A 73 5.75 -4.05 7.48
CA GLY A 73 5.92 -5.03 6.40
C GLY A 73 4.64 -5.50 5.72
N LYS A 74 3.46 -4.98 6.08
CA LYS A 74 2.15 -5.52 5.67
C LYS A 74 1.42 -4.70 4.60
N ASP A 75 1.00 -3.47 4.91
CA ASP A 75 0.03 -2.77 4.05
C ASP A 75 0.67 -2.21 2.77
N ARG A 76 1.59 -1.24 2.91
CA ARG A 76 2.30 -0.65 1.76
C ARG A 76 3.24 -1.64 1.08
N THR A 77 3.90 -2.48 1.88
CA THR A 77 4.77 -3.54 1.36
C THR A 77 3.96 -4.58 0.61
N GLY A 78 2.92 -5.14 1.24
CA GLY A 78 2.06 -6.15 0.62
C GLY A 78 1.34 -5.63 -0.63
N MET A 79 0.93 -4.35 -0.67
CA MET A 79 0.38 -3.75 -1.89
C MET A 79 1.38 -3.73 -3.03
N ILE A 80 2.61 -3.26 -2.79
CA ILE A 80 3.66 -3.22 -3.82
C ILE A 80 4.03 -4.65 -4.25
N THR A 81 4.16 -5.58 -3.30
CA THR A 81 4.41 -7.00 -3.59
C THR A 81 3.30 -7.60 -4.46
N ALA A 82 2.03 -7.37 -4.11
CA ALA A 82 0.88 -7.85 -4.88
C ALA A 82 0.87 -7.31 -6.31
N ILE A 83 1.18 -6.02 -6.50
CA ILE A 83 1.29 -5.42 -7.83
C ILE A 83 2.43 -6.07 -8.62
N ILE A 84 3.62 -6.23 -8.03
CA ILE A 84 4.77 -6.86 -8.70
C ILE A 84 4.43 -8.29 -9.11
N SER A 85 3.89 -9.09 -8.19
CA SER A 85 3.50 -10.48 -8.43
C SER A 85 2.44 -10.60 -9.53
N SER A 86 1.43 -9.72 -9.51
CA SER A 86 0.40 -9.68 -10.55
C SER A 86 0.98 -9.34 -11.92
N LEU A 87 1.87 -8.34 -12.02
CA LEU A 87 2.56 -8.03 -13.29
C LEU A 87 3.41 -9.20 -13.79
N CYS A 88 3.99 -9.99 -12.89
CA CYS A 88 4.77 -11.18 -13.22
C CYS A 88 3.88 -12.42 -13.51
N GLY A 89 2.55 -12.28 -13.51
CA GLY A 89 1.62 -13.35 -13.87
C GLY A 89 1.32 -14.34 -12.74
N VAL A 90 1.65 -14.01 -11.49
CA VAL A 90 1.31 -14.84 -10.33
C VAL A 90 -0.21 -14.84 -10.13
N PRO A 91 -0.86 -16.00 -9.92
CA PRO A 91 -2.30 -16.07 -9.68
C PRO A 91 -2.73 -15.29 -8.42
N ASP A 92 -3.91 -14.65 -8.48
CA ASP A 92 -4.50 -13.90 -7.36
C ASP A 92 -4.49 -14.68 -6.04
N GLU A 93 -4.75 -15.99 -6.06
CA GLU A 93 -4.76 -16.81 -4.85
C GLU A 93 -3.40 -16.94 -4.19
N GLU A 94 -2.33 -17.02 -4.97
CA GLU A 94 -0.96 -17.08 -4.44
C GLU A 94 -0.55 -15.71 -3.87
N ILE A 95 -0.98 -14.61 -4.52
CA ILE A 95 -0.80 -13.25 -4.01
C ILE A 95 -1.51 -13.07 -2.66
N VAL A 96 -2.75 -13.56 -2.54
CA VAL A 96 -3.52 -13.52 -1.29
C VAL A 96 -2.84 -14.37 -0.20
N GLN A 97 -2.33 -15.55 -0.55
CA GLN A 97 -1.60 -16.42 0.39
C GLN A 97 -0.32 -15.75 0.90
N ASP A 98 0.47 -15.13 0.03
CA ASP A 98 1.67 -14.37 0.43
C ASP A 98 1.33 -13.23 1.39
N TYR A 99 0.29 -12.44 1.07
CA TYR A 99 -0.19 -11.37 1.96
C TYR A 99 -0.58 -11.90 3.35
N MET A 100 -1.23 -13.06 3.43
CA MET A 100 -1.66 -13.66 4.70
C MET A 100 -0.49 -14.04 5.61
N LEU A 101 0.69 -14.34 5.07
CA LEU A 101 1.89 -14.61 5.89
C LEU A 101 2.25 -13.42 6.78
N SER A 102 1.90 -12.20 6.35
CA SER A 102 2.11 -10.97 7.13
C SER A 102 1.22 -10.87 8.38
N ALA A 103 0.17 -11.68 8.51
CA ALA A 103 -0.68 -11.70 9.71
C ALA A 103 0.09 -12.19 10.95
N ASN A 104 1.03 -13.11 10.76
CA ASN A 104 1.74 -13.80 11.85
C ASN A 104 2.98 -13.04 12.35
N VAL A 105 3.47 -12.07 11.59
CA VAL A 105 4.71 -11.33 11.87
C VAL A 105 4.68 -10.65 13.25
N TYR A 106 3.54 -10.08 13.66
CA TYR A 106 3.46 -9.39 14.96
C TYR A 106 3.32 -10.34 16.16
N ALA A 107 2.83 -11.56 15.94
CA ALA A 107 2.76 -12.57 16.99
C ALA A 107 4.15 -13.17 17.25
N GLU A 108 4.94 -13.38 16.19
CA GLU A 108 6.25 -14.02 16.26
C GLU A 108 7.37 -13.07 16.72
N MET A 109 7.28 -11.77 16.40
CA MET A 109 8.34 -10.80 16.74
C MET A 109 8.28 -10.26 18.18
N ASN A 110 7.33 -10.68 19.03
CA ASN A 110 7.05 -10.07 20.36
C ASN A 110 6.76 -8.54 20.32
N ASP A 111 6.65 -7.94 19.13
CA ASP A 111 6.45 -6.51 18.90
C ASP A 111 4.99 -6.08 18.94
N HIS A 112 4.07 -6.99 19.25
CA HIS A 112 2.63 -6.72 19.29
C HIS A 112 2.30 -5.47 20.13
N LYS A 113 2.90 -5.31 21.31
CA LYS A 113 2.68 -4.14 22.17
C LYS A 113 3.20 -2.84 21.54
N ALA A 114 4.37 -2.89 20.90
CA ALA A 114 4.94 -1.74 20.23
C ALA A 114 4.08 -1.30 19.03
N MET A 115 3.55 -2.26 18.27
CA MET A 115 2.67 -1.99 17.13
C MET A 115 1.29 -1.49 17.54
N VAL A 116 0.69 -2.07 18.59
CA VAL A 116 -0.53 -1.53 19.23
C VAL A 116 -0.28 -0.08 19.64
N GLY A 117 0.83 0.19 20.34
CA GLY A 117 1.21 1.54 20.75
C GLY A 117 1.35 2.49 19.56
N ALA A 118 2.06 2.09 18.51
CA ALA A 118 2.27 2.90 17.31
C ALA A 118 0.96 3.23 16.56
N LEU A 119 0.00 2.31 16.52
CA LEU A 119 -1.32 2.54 15.94
C LEU A 119 -2.15 3.48 16.83
N SER A 120 -2.16 3.25 18.16
CA SER A 120 -2.87 4.12 19.11
C SER A 120 -2.33 5.55 19.10
N GLN A 121 -1.02 5.76 19.00
CA GLN A 121 -0.42 7.10 18.86
C GLN A 121 -0.82 7.82 17.56
N ARG A 122 -1.34 7.08 16.58
CA ARG A 122 -1.86 7.62 15.31
C ARG A 122 -3.39 7.69 15.29
N ASN A 123 -4.06 7.43 16.41
CA ASN A 123 -5.52 7.29 16.53
C ASN A 123 -6.10 6.24 15.56
N LEU A 124 -5.35 5.17 15.27
CA LEU A 124 -5.82 4.04 14.47
C LEU A 124 -6.22 2.87 15.37
N ASN A 125 -7.35 2.21 15.07
CA ASN A 125 -7.83 1.07 15.85
C ASN A 125 -6.96 -0.18 15.65
N PRO A 126 -6.20 -0.65 16.67
CA PRO A 126 -5.31 -1.80 16.50
C PRO A 126 -6.05 -3.08 16.12
N LYS A 127 -7.30 -3.26 16.58
CA LYS A 127 -8.11 -4.45 16.23
C LYS A 127 -8.41 -4.52 14.73
N THR A 128 -8.50 -3.37 14.07
CA THR A 128 -8.79 -3.27 12.64
C THR A 128 -7.52 -3.39 11.80
N PHE A 129 -6.42 -2.78 12.24
CA PHE A 129 -5.25 -2.57 11.38
C PHE A 129 -4.08 -3.56 11.60
N LEU A 130 -4.12 -4.39 12.65
CA LEU A 130 -3.03 -5.34 12.93
C LEU A 130 -3.06 -6.61 12.06
N GLY A 131 -4.23 -7.06 11.60
CA GLY A 131 -4.35 -8.30 10.84
C GLY A 131 -4.01 -8.16 9.35
N ALA A 132 -3.81 -9.29 8.67
CA ALA A 132 -3.74 -9.40 7.21
C ALA A 132 -4.85 -10.34 6.67
N PRO A 133 -6.13 -9.94 6.76
CA PRO A 133 -7.23 -10.80 6.34
C PRO A 133 -7.23 -11.00 4.81
N PRO A 134 -7.40 -12.22 4.30
CA PRO A 134 -7.34 -12.50 2.86
C PRO A 134 -8.28 -11.63 2.03
N GLN A 135 -9.49 -11.39 2.56
CA GLN A 135 -10.51 -10.62 1.85
C GLN A 135 -10.03 -9.21 1.50
N VAL A 136 -9.21 -8.58 2.35
CA VAL A 136 -8.67 -7.24 2.06
C VAL A 136 -7.82 -7.25 0.79
N MET A 137 -6.98 -8.28 0.58
CA MET A 137 -6.17 -8.36 -0.63
C MET A 137 -7.02 -8.70 -1.85
N ARG A 138 -8.02 -9.59 -1.71
CA ARG A 138 -8.98 -9.89 -2.78
C ARG A 138 -9.72 -8.64 -3.24
N ASP A 139 -10.31 -7.91 -2.29
CA ASP A 139 -11.04 -6.67 -2.56
C ASP A 139 -10.13 -5.61 -3.19
N THR A 140 -8.85 -5.59 -2.82
CA THR A 140 -7.87 -4.66 -3.42
C THR A 140 -7.62 -4.97 -4.88
N LEU A 141 -7.37 -6.23 -5.22
CA LEU A 141 -7.14 -6.66 -6.62
C LEU A 141 -8.42 -6.48 -7.45
N GLU A 142 -9.58 -6.77 -6.88
CA GLU A 142 -10.88 -6.54 -7.51
C GLU A 142 -11.14 -5.05 -7.76
N ALA A 143 -10.94 -4.19 -6.77
CA ALA A 143 -11.10 -2.75 -6.90
C ALA A 143 -10.19 -2.15 -7.98
N ILE A 144 -8.95 -2.65 -8.11
CA ILE A 144 -8.06 -2.24 -9.20
C ILE A 144 -8.68 -2.58 -10.56
N ARG A 145 -9.20 -3.80 -10.72
CA ARG A 145 -9.82 -4.23 -11.98
C ARG A 145 -11.11 -3.48 -12.28
N GLU A 146 -11.94 -3.22 -11.28
CA GLU A 146 -13.18 -2.47 -11.45
C GLU A 146 -12.93 -1.00 -11.84
N GLU A 147 -11.93 -0.35 -11.23
CA GLU A 147 -11.66 1.08 -11.46
C GLU A 147 -10.78 1.34 -12.68
N TYR A 148 -9.81 0.45 -12.96
CA TYR A 148 -8.79 0.67 -13.98
C TYR A 148 -8.81 -0.34 -15.14
N GLY A 149 -9.51 -1.46 -15.00
CA GLY A 149 -9.58 -2.55 -15.99
C GLY A 149 -8.64 -3.72 -15.66
N SER A 150 -7.39 -3.43 -15.31
CA SER A 150 -6.38 -4.41 -14.92
C SER A 150 -5.30 -3.80 -14.03
N VAL A 151 -4.41 -4.63 -13.47
CA VAL A 151 -3.22 -4.13 -12.75
C VAL A 151 -2.28 -3.41 -13.72
N GLU A 152 -2.11 -3.92 -14.95
CA GLU A 152 -1.34 -3.28 -16.01
C GLU A 152 -1.88 -1.89 -16.39
N ASP A 153 -3.21 -1.75 -16.45
CA ASP A 153 -3.86 -0.47 -16.75
C ASP A 153 -3.72 0.53 -15.60
N TYR A 154 -3.83 0.07 -14.35
CA TYR A 154 -3.51 0.90 -13.19
C TYR A 154 -2.05 1.38 -13.22
N MET A 155 -1.11 0.48 -13.52
CA MET A 155 0.30 0.84 -13.63
C MET A 155 0.57 1.85 -14.74
N THR A 156 -0.10 1.69 -15.89
CA THR A 156 -0.05 2.66 -16.98
C THR A 156 -0.63 4.01 -16.55
N TRP A 157 -1.74 4.02 -15.82
CA TRP A 157 -2.38 5.23 -15.29
C TRP A 157 -1.46 6.01 -14.33
N ILE A 158 -0.63 5.34 -13.53
CA ILE A 158 0.35 6.00 -12.65
C ILE A 158 1.69 6.35 -13.34
N GLY A 159 1.82 6.15 -14.65
CA GLY A 159 3.04 6.49 -15.41
C GLY A 159 4.08 5.36 -15.54
N PHE A 160 3.74 4.15 -15.09
CA PHE A 160 4.56 2.94 -15.24
C PHE A 160 4.05 2.12 -16.44
N GLY A 161 4.28 2.64 -17.65
CA GLY A 161 3.73 2.07 -18.89
C GLY A 161 4.36 0.73 -19.34
N PRO A 162 3.89 0.17 -20.47
CA PRO A 162 4.22 -1.19 -20.91
C PRO A 162 5.72 -1.51 -21.02
N GLU A 163 6.54 -0.57 -21.49
CA GLU A 163 7.99 -0.78 -21.59
C GLU A 163 8.66 -0.98 -20.22
N LYS A 164 8.24 -0.20 -19.22
CA LYS A 164 8.74 -0.32 -17.84
C LYS A 164 8.23 -1.63 -17.20
N GLN A 165 6.97 -1.99 -17.46
CA GLN A 165 6.39 -3.26 -17.01
C GLN A 165 7.14 -4.45 -17.58
N GLU A 166 7.43 -4.46 -18.87
CA GLU A 166 8.20 -5.53 -19.52
C GLU A 166 9.62 -5.62 -18.95
N LYS A 167 10.28 -4.48 -18.73
CA LYS A 167 11.60 -4.44 -18.07
C LYS A 167 11.56 -5.03 -16.67
N LEU A 168 10.51 -4.74 -15.89
CA LEU A 168 10.30 -5.32 -14.56
C LEU A 168 10.12 -6.83 -14.62
N LYS A 169 9.23 -7.33 -15.50
CA LYS A 169 9.00 -8.78 -15.67
C LYS A 169 10.30 -9.50 -15.99
N ARG A 170 11.03 -9.02 -17.01
CA ARG A 170 12.36 -9.53 -17.37
C ARG A 170 13.39 -9.40 -16.26
N ALA A 171 13.25 -8.47 -15.32
CA ALA A 171 14.19 -8.34 -14.21
C ALA A 171 13.97 -9.42 -13.14
N LEU A 172 12.74 -9.91 -12.99
CA LEU A 172 12.30 -10.71 -11.86
C LEU A 172 11.92 -12.17 -12.21
N THR A 173 11.70 -12.48 -13.49
CA THR A 173 11.46 -13.84 -13.95
C THR A 173 12.72 -14.44 -14.60
N GLU A 174 12.82 -15.76 -14.55
CA GLU A 174 13.76 -16.52 -15.38
C GLU A 174 13.27 -16.54 -16.84
N ASP A 175 14.19 -16.75 -17.79
CA ASP A 175 13.87 -16.90 -19.22
C ASP A 175 13.23 -18.27 -19.52
#